data_AF-A0A8H8CHL3-F1
#
_entry.id   AF-A0A8H8CHL3-F1
#
_cell.length_a   1.000
_cell.length_b   1.000
_cell.length_c   1.000
_cell.angle_alpha   90.00
_cell.angle_beta   90.00
_cell.angle_gamma   90.00
#
_symmetry.space_group_name_H-M   'P 1'
#
loop_
_entity.id
_entity.type
_entity.pdbx_description
1 polymer ?
#
loop_
_entity_poly.entity_id
_entity_poly.type
_entity_poly.pdbx_seq_one_letter_code
_entity_poly.pdbx_strand_id
1 'polypeptide(L)'
;MGTTELRITTDHYLLGPGIADAPLLKVLAPVSKTHLDELNQCISLRNNAMKEIRDLEYFLCLPAQRTMALIRTELAKIDNRYEFCRIQDIRIHKLQEIIHEAEQLFAISEARNKLATRQRALIKDKEKIQSSFESIRSLDELAMQQKNLVAVKKELQDVEEQLKTLAPVASKPSKSTDTSKTSKLTDAPRTSKSMVNAEAKSNGTAQTDSKNPAAGKRQAKVLETERQPRKKTKKSGRRLAMPESDDDDALAPPFEATEWGYDYEDMKEEAMWSNMTPVQRLEYARDIRNEMHKFIRTGNLADFSYAYRRSIRHIQSLLPDDLFDSKKVIEAAHCSSHKFLVCRYHKRFRKAVYCDNGPGPNRIEGVPRAPMYQNRETPREEGFMDCGCLVDDVCMEFYFWKTLYITSPVAELAGIKEPLKSDAILPRHRSFMIQLWKNCTGLTVDDIYNSRRPIGVPKTVRENWLLNLSIHRLATLWVKRTGVPMVITYPSRDKEQELGDGFSNNIHSMTEIDLEMLSLVGRPWYF
;
A
#
# COMPACT_ATOMS: atom_id res chain seq x y z
N MET A 1 -50.77 6.71 2.87
CA MET A 1 -49.49 7.34 2.50
C MET A 1 -48.67 7.46 3.78
N GLY A 2 -47.84 6.46 4.05
CA GLY A 2 -47.06 6.38 5.29
C GLY A 2 -45.65 6.90 5.04
N THR A 3 -45.25 7.93 5.78
CA THR A 3 -43.88 8.44 5.82
C THR A 3 -43.02 7.52 6.67
N THR A 4 -42.10 6.81 6.04
CA THR A 4 -41.06 6.03 6.73
C THR A 4 -39.95 6.99 7.14
N GLU A 5 -39.87 7.33 8.43
CA GLU A 5 -38.71 8.03 8.99
C GLU A 5 -37.52 7.07 9.06
N LEU A 6 -36.45 7.42 8.35
CA LEU A 6 -35.16 6.73 8.41
C LEU A 6 -34.41 7.20 9.66
N ARG A 7 -34.51 6.43 10.75
CA ARG A 7 -33.65 6.60 11.93
C ARG A 7 -32.24 6.11 11.59
N ILE A 8 -31.29 7.04 11.50
CA ILE A 8 -29.85 6.74 11.45
C ILE A 8 -29.45 6.30 12.86
N THR A 9 -29.21 5.00 13.05
CA THR A 9 -28.61 4.46 14.27
C THR A 9 -27.10 4.68 14.23
N THR A 10 -26.63 5.67 14.98
CA THR A 10 -25.25 5.76 15.42
C THR A 10 -25.01 4.70 16.49
N ASP A 11 -24.52 3.51 16.15
CA ASP A 11 -24.01 2.54 17.13
C ASP A 11 -23.06 1.51 16.50
N HIS A 12 -21.79 1.59 16.86
CA HIS A 12 -21.14 0.57 17.69
C HIS A 12 -20.00 1.28 18.44
N TYR A 13 -19.96 1.12 19.78
CA TYR A 13 -19.18 1.86 20.79
C TYR A 13 -19.81 3.11 21.43
N LEU A 14 -21.13 3.33 21.34
CA LEU A 14 -21.82 4.02 22.43
C LEU A 14 -22.40 2.95 23.35
N LEU A 15 -21.92 2.93 24.59
CA LEU A 15 -22.59 2.26 25.69
C LEU A 15 -23.96 2.97 25.86
N GLY A 16 -24.99 2.45 25.19
CA GLY A 16 -26.36 2.85 25.47
C GLY A 16 -26.67 2.59 26.95
N PRO A 17 -27.46 3.45 27.62
CA PRO A 17 -27.72 3.36 29.06
C PRO A 17 -28.62 2.18 29.48
N GLY A 18 -28.57 1.04 28.78
CA GLY A 18 -29.51 -0.08 28.98
C GLY A 18 -28.97 -1.49 28.83
N ILE A 19 -27.67 -1.72 28.55
CA ILE A 19 -27.14 -3.08 28.42
C ILE A 19 -26.38 -3.47 29.68
N ALA A 20 -27.14 -3.86 30.70
CA ALA A 20 -26.62 -4.54 31.89
C ALA A 20 -26.54 -6.06 31.63
N ASP A 21 -25.83 -6.47 30.57
CA ASP A 21 -25.57 -7.88 30.33
C ASP A 21 -24.34 -8.32 31.16
N ALA A 22 -24.59 -9.22 32.11
CA ALA A 22 -23.61 -9.78 33.06
C ALA A 22 -22.30 -10.34 32.47
N PRO A 23 -22.20 -10.79 31.20
CA PRO A 23 -20.93 -11.22 30.62
C PRO A 23 -19.93 -10.08 30.38
N LEU A 24 -20.40 -8.88 30.01
CA LEU A 24 -19.54 -7.73 29.69
C LEU A 24 -18.88 -7.13 30.94
N LEU A 25 -19.59 -7.17 32.08
CA LEU A 25 -19.05 -6.75 33.38
C LEU A 25 -17.87 -7.61 33.86
N LYS A 26 -17.77 -8.89 33.44
CA LYS A 26 -16.60 -9.73 33.77
C LYS A 26 -15.36 -9.38 32.96
N VAL A 27 -15.54 -8.94 31.71
CA VAL A 27 -14.43 -8.55 30.82
C VAL A 27 -13.87 -7.18 31.22
N LEU A 28 -14.70 -6.28 31.75
CA LEU A 28 -14.32 -4.94 32.18
C LEU A 28 -13.90 -4.82 33.65
N ALA A 29 -13.99 -5.90 34.43
CA ALA A 29 -13.50 -5.94 35.82
C ALA A 29 -12.04 -5.48 36.06
N PRO A 30 -11.08 -5.63 35.11
CA PRO A 30 -9.70 -5.17 35.32
C PRO A 30 -9.50 -3.70 34.99
N VAL A 31 -10.43 -3.07 34.26
CA VAL A 31 -10.35 -1.65 33.92
C VAL A 31 -10.85 -0.84 35.10
N SER A 32 -10.07 0.16 35.53
CA SER A 32 -10.52 1.05 36.60
C SER A 32 -11.81 1.76 36.16
N LYS A 33 -12.83 1.75 37.03
CA LYS A 33 -14.09 2.48 36.79
C LYS A 33 -13.82 3.94 36.42
N THR A 34 -12.78 4.54 37.01
CA THR A 34 -12.31 5.88 36.72
C THR A 34 -11.91 6.08 35.25
N HIS A 35 -11.20 5.14 34.62
CA HIS A 35 -10.84 5.27 33.19
C HIS A 35 -12.06 5.14 32.27
N LEU A 36 -13.03 4.28 32.62
CA LEU A 36 -14.27 4.14 31.86
C LEU A 36 -15.15 5.39 31.97
N ASP A 37 -15.29 5.93 33.18
CA ASP A 37 -16.02 7.17 33.44
C ASP A 37 -15.37 8.35 32.69
N GLU A 38 -14.03 8.42 32.70
CA GLU A 38 -13.27 9.43 31.96
C GLU A 38 -13.43 9.30 30.44
N LEU A 39 -13.40 8.07 29.90
CA LEU A 39 -13.60 7.82 28.48
C LEU A 39 -14.99 8.28 28.04
N ASN A 40 -16.02 7.90 28.80
CA ASN A 40 -17.40 8.32 28.54
C ASN A 40 -17.55 9.84 28.63
N GLN A 41 -16.89 10.48 29.60
CA GLN A 41 -16.87 11.94 29.71
C GLN A 41 -16.22 12.59 28.49
N CYS A 42 -15.08 12.10 28.01
CA CYS A 42 -14.39 12.64 26.83
C CYS A 42 -15.25 12.49 25.56
N ILE A 43 -15.88 11.33 25.37
CA ILE A 43 -16.80 11.08 24.26
C ILE A 43 -17.99 12.06 24.31
N SER A 44 -18.59 12.25 25.48
CA SER A 44 -19.70 13.19 25.68
C SER A 44 -19.29 14.63 25.35
N LEU A 45 -18.15 15.09 25.88
CA LEU A 45 -17.61 16.43 25.62
C LEU A 45 -17.33 16.66 24.13
N ARG A 46 -16.73 15.68 23.46
CA ARG A 46 -16.47 15.72 22.01
C ARG A 46 -17.78 15.84 21.22
N ASN A 47 -18.77 15.00 21.53
CA ASN A 47 -20.04 14.99 20.82
C ASN A 47 -20.82 16.29 21.00
N ASN A 48 -20.78 16.87 22.20
CA ASN A 48 -21.36 18.18 22.47
C ASN A 48 -20.67 19.29 21.66
N ALA A 49 -19.33 19.30 21.62
CA ALA A 49 -18.58 20.26 20.81
C ALA A 49 -18.86 20.11 19.30
N MET A 50 -18.97 18.88 18.78
CA MET A 50 -19.35 18.64 17.37
C MET A 50 -20.78 19.10 17.05
N LYS A 51 -21.70 19.03 18.03
CA LYS A 51 -23.04 19.60 17.87
C LYS A 51 -22.96 21.12 17.78
N GLU A 52 -22.22 21.77 18.66
CA GLU A 52 -22.02 23.23 18.62
C GLU A 52 -21.38 23.70 17.31
N ILE A 53 -20.37 22.97 16.78
CA ILE A 53 -19.77 23.28 15.48
C ILE A 53 -20.84 23.29 14.38
N ARG A 54 -21.67 22.25 14.30
CA ARG A 54 -22.74 22.17 13.30
C ARG A 54 -23.75 23.30 13.44
N ASP A 55 -24.11 23.67 14.66
CA ASP A 55 -25.02 24.78 14.92
C ASP A 55 -24.42 26.13 14.47
N LEU A 56 -23.12 26.34 14.70
CA LEU A 56 -22.38 27.53 14.25
C LEU A 56 -22.21 27.58 12.73
N GLU A 57 -21.88 26.45 12.09
CA GLU A 57 -21.77 26.32 10.63
C GLU A 57 -23.13 26.57 9.96
N TYR A 58 -24.19 25.96 10.49
CA TYR A 58 -25.56 26.18 10.01
C TYR A 58 -25.94 27.66 10.13
N PHE A 59 -25.66 28.28 11.28
CA PHE A 59 -25.88 29.71 11.46
C PHE A 59 -25.13 30.49 10.38
N LEU A 60 -23.82 30.26 10.19
CA LEU A 60 -23.02 30.95 9.16
C LEU A 60 -23.57 30.82 7.73
N CYS A 61 -24.24 29.71 7.40
CA CYS A 61 -24.85 29.49 6.09
C CYS A 61 -26.22 30.16 5.90
N LEU A 62 -26.88 30.64 6.96
CA LEU A 62 -28.17 31.33 6.82
C LEU A 62 -28.02 32.65 6.03
N PRO A 63 -28.97 32.97 5.14
CA PRO A 63 -28.96 34.21 4.36
C PRO A 63 -29.30 35.40 5.25
N ALA A 64 -28.31 35.94 5.95
CA ALA A 64 -28.40 37.12 6.79
C ALA A 64 -27.29 38.11 6.41
N GLN A 65 -27.59 39.40 6.41
CA GLN A 65 -26.55 40.43 6.30
C GLN A 65 -25.68 40.38 7.55
N ARG A 66 -24.41 39.98 7.38
CA ARG A 66 -23.41 39.92 8.44
C ARG A 66 -22.24 40.82 8.09
N THR A 67 -21.66 41.45 9.09
CA THR A 67 -20.39 42.14 8.92
C THR A 67 -19.27 41.11 8.84
N MET A 68 -18.20 41.44 8.11
CA MET A 68 -17.01 40.57 8.03
C MET A 68 -16.37 40.31 9.42
N ALA A 69 -16.50 41.26 10.34
CA ALA A 69 -16.01 41.09 11.71
C ALA A 69 -16.79 39.99 12.47
N LEU A 70 -18.12 39.94 12.31
CA LEU A 70 -18.94 38.89 12.90
C LEU A 70 -18.58 37.51 12.30
N ILE A 71 -18.44 37.42 10.98
CA ILE A 71 -18.06 36.16 10.30
C ILE A 71 -16.72 35.65 10.83
N ARG A 72 -15.70 36.51 10.93
CA ARG A 72 -14.39 36.13 11.49
C ARG A 72 -14.49 35.66 12.94
N THR A 73 -15.34 36.30 13.74
CA THR A 73 -15.54 35.93 15.14
C THR A 73 -16.19 34.55 15.26
N GLU A 74 -17.20 34.24 14.45
CA GLU A 74 -17.83 32.92 14.43
C GLU A 74 -16.90 31.84 13.90
N LEU A 75 -16.13 32.11 12.84
CA LEU A 75 -15.09 31.18 12.35
C LEU A 75 -14.05 30.87 13.43
N ALA A 76 -13.58 31.87 14.17
CA ALA A 76 -12.65 31.65 15.28
C ALA A 76 -13.26 30.77 16.39
N LYS A 77 -14.57 30.86 16.66
CA LYS A 77 -15.25 29.95 17.59
C LYS A 77 -15.30 28.51 17.06
N ILE A 78 -15.59 28.34 15.77
CA ILE A 78 -15.59 27.03 15.10
C ILE A 78 -14.19 26.39 15.19
N ASP A 79 -13.14 27.15 14.84
CA ASP A 79 -11.75 26.66 14.91
C ASP A 79 -11.36 26.24 16.33
N ASN A 80 -11.71 27.04 17.34
CA ASN A 80 -11.47 26.70 18.74
C ASN A 80 -12.22 25.43 19.17
N ARG A 81 -13.43 25.19 18.66
CA ARG A 81 -14.19 23.95 18.95
C ARG A 81 -13.60 22.74 18.24
N TYR A 82 -13.10 22.88 17.01
CA TYR A 82 -12.38 21.80 16.34
C TYR A 82 -11.10 21.42 17.08
N GLU A 83 -10.33 22.40 17.57
CA GLU A 83 -9.14 22.13 18.37
C GLU A 83 -9.49 21.42 19.69
N PHE A 84 -10.59 21.80 20.34
CA PHE A 84 -11.10 21.09 21.51
C PHE A 84 -11.45 19.62 21.19
N CYS A 85 -12.15 19.36 20.09
CA CYS A 85 -12.47 18.00 19.63
C CYS A 85 -11.19 17.18 19.40
N ARG A 86 -10.18 17.77 18.76
CA ARG A 86 -8.88 17.12 18.52
C ARG A 86 -8.20 16.71 19.82
N ILE A 87 -8.22 17.57 20.84
CA ILE A 87 -7.67 17.26 22.17
C ILE A 87 -8.44 16.10 22.83
N GLN A 88 -9.78 16.08 22.73
CA GLN A 88 -10.58 14.97 23.25
C GLN A 88 -10.30 13.65 22.51
N ASP A 89 -10.12 13.69 21.18
CA ASP A 89 -9.79 12.50 20.38
C ASP A 89 -8.45 11.88 20.80
N ILE A 90 -7.42 12.71 21.03
CA ILE A 90 -6.13 12.24 21.56
C ILE A 90 -6.31 11.57 22.93
N ARG A 91 -7.15 12.14 23.80
CA ARG A 91 -7.40 11.59 25.14
C ARG A 91 -8.20 10.28 25.09
N ILE A 92 -9.21 10.21 24.23
CA ILE A 92 -9.98 8.98 23.95
C ILE A 92 -9.05 7.86 23.50
N HIS A 93 -8.16 8.13 22.55
CA HIS A 93 -7.19 7.14 22.07
C HIS A 93 -6.30 6.60 23.19
N LYS A 94 -5.73 7.48 24.02
CA LYS A 94 -4.90 7.06 25.17
C LYS A 94 -5.67 6.21 26.17
N LEU A 95 -6.92 6.55 26.45
CA LEU A 95 -7.76 5.76 27.35
C LEU A 95 -8.09 4.39 26.74
N GLN A 96 -8.31 4.32 25.42
CA GLN A 96 -8.51 3.05 24.71
C GLN A 96 -7.25 2.17 24.74
N GLU A 97 -6.05 2.73 24.60
CA GLU A 97 -4.79 2.00 24.77
C GLU A 97 -4.67 1.39 26.18
N ILE A 98 -4.96 2.18 27.23
CA ILE A 98 -4.94 1.71 28.62
C ILE A 98 -5.95 0.58 28.84
N ILE A 99 -7.15 0.71 28.27
CA ILE A 99 -8.19 -0.34 28.35
C ILE A 99 -7.71 -1.61 27.65
N HIS A 100 -7.13 -1.49 26.46
CA HIS A 100 -6.64 -2.62 25.70
C HIS A 100 -5.49 -3.34 26.42
N GLU A 101 -4.55 -2.60 27.01
CA GLU A 101 -3.49 -3.18 27.84
C GLU A 101 -4.05 -3.93 29.05
N ALA A 102 -5.06 -3.37 29.72
CA ALA A 102 -5.72 -4.02 30.85
C ALA A 102 -6.46 -5.31 30.44
N GLU A 103 -7.12 -5.32 29.27
CA GLU A 103 -7.76 -6.51 28.70
C GLU A 103 -6.74 -7.61 28.37
N GLN A 104 -5.59 -7.24 27.78
CA GLN A 104 -4.52 -8.20 27.50
C GLN A 104 -3.96 -8.80 28.79
N LEU A 105 -3.68 -7.98 29.80
CA LEU A 105 -3.20 -8.44 31.10
C LEU A 105 -4.21 -9.38 31.78
N PHE A 106 -5.50 -9.10 31.66
CA PHE A 106 -6.55 -9.96 32.17
C PHE A 106 -6.63 -11.30 31.43
N ALA A 107 -6.56 -11.29 30.10
CA ALA A 107 -6.55 -12.52 29.29
C ALA A 107 -5.35 -13.41 29.66
N ILE A 108 -4.17 -12.82 29.87
CA ILE A 108 -2.97 -13.53 30.34
C ILE A 108 -3.20 -14.11 31.74
N SER A 109 -3.78 -13.34 32.66
CA SER A 109 -4.11 -13.79 34.02
C SER A 109 -5.12 -14.96 34.02
N GLU A 110 -6.16 -14.88 33.21
CA GLU A 110 -7.17 -15.94 33.07
C GLU A 110 -6.57 -17.22 32.49
N ALA A 111 -5.76 -17.10 31.43
CA ALA A 111 -5.02 -18.23 30.85
C ALA A 111 -4.10 -18.88 31.89
N ARG A 112 -3.38 -18.07 32.67
CA ARG A 112 -2.52 -18.54 33.77
C ARG A 112 -3.32 -19.26 34.85
N ASN A 113 -4.49 -18.75 35.24
CA ASN A 113 -5.36 -19.41 36.23
C ASN A 113 -5.91 -20.75 35.74
N LYS A 114 -6.27 -20.85 34.45
CA LYS A 114 -6.70 -22.11 33.82
C LYS A 114 -5.56 -23.14 33.82
N LEU A 115 -4.36 -22.74 33.41
CA LEU A 115 -3.18 -23.61 33.41
C LEU A 115 -2.78 -24.03 34.83
N ALA A 116 -2.81 -23.12 35.80
CA ALA A 116 -2.53 -23.45 37.21
C ALA A 116 -3.55 -24.45 37.77
N THR A 117 -4.83 -24.33 37.39
CA THR A 117 -5.87 -25.30 37.77
C THR A 117 -5.62 -26.66 37.12
N ARG A 118 -5.24 -26.70 35.84
CA ARG A 118 -4.85 -27.93 35.14
C ARG A 118 -3.63 -28.60 35.78
N GLN A 119 -2.60 -27.81 36.13
CA GLN A 119 -1.40 -28.30 36.81
C GLN A 119 -1.75 -28.98 38.14
N ARG A 120 -2.60 -28.36 38.97
CA ARG A 120 -3.06 -28.97 40.24
C ARG A 120 -3.81 -30.28 40.01
N ALA A 121 -4.61 -30.39 38.95
CA ALA A 121 -5.32 -31.64 38.61
C ALA A 121 -4.33 -32.75 38.21
N LEU A 122 -3.35 -32.44 37.35
CA LEU A 122 -2.33 -33.40 36.91
C LEU A 122 -1.43 -33.88 38.07
N ILE A 123 -1.14 -33.00 39.04
CA ILE A 123 -0.41 -33.38 40.26
C ILE A 123 -1.21 -34.42 41.05
N LYS A 124 -2.51 -34.20 41.26
CA LYS A 124 -3.39 -35.17 41.94
C LYS A 124 -3.49 -36.49 41.20
N ASP A 125 -3.59 -36.46 39.87
CA ASP A 125 -3.64 -37.67 39.05
C ASP A 125 -2.33 -38.47 39.14
N LYS A 126 -1.18 -37.77 39.13
CA LYS A 126 0.13 -38.37 39.36
C LYS A 126 0.20 -39.03 40.73
N GLU A 127 -0.21 -38.35 41.80
CA GLU A 127 -0.24 -38.90 43.17
C GLU A 127 -1.16 -40.14 43.26
N LYS A 128 -2.33 -40.09 42.62
CA LYS A 128 -3.27 -41.22 42.57
C LYS A 128 -2.68 -42.42 41.84
N ILE A 129 -2.06 -42.23 40.67
CA ILE A 129 -1.36 -43.29 39.94
C ILE A 129 -0.19 -43.83 40.76
N GLN A 130 0.55 -42.98 41.46
CA GLN A 130 1.64 -43.42 42.35
C GLN A 130 1.14 -44.28 43.50
N SER A 131 0.03 -43.90 44.14
CA SER A 131 -0.58 -44.71 45.20
C SER A 131 -1.12 -46.05 44.69
N SER A 132 -1.59 -46.12 43.43
CA SER A 132 -2.10 -47.39 42.88
C SER A 132 -0.98 -48.40 42.62
N PHE A 133 0.25 -47.97 42.34
CA PHE A 133 1.41 -48.87 42.17
C PHE A 133 1.64 -49.79 43.36
N GLU A 134 1.35 -49.34 44.58
CA GLU A 134 1.51 -50.15 45.81
C GLU A 134 0.49 -51.31 45.89
N SER A 135 -0.59 -51.24 45.12
CA SER A 135 -1.72 -52.18 45.17
C SER A 135 -1.79 -53.18 44.00
N ILE A 136 -0.92 -53.04 42.99
CA ILE A 136 -0.94 -53.85 41.77
C ILE A 136 -0.32 -55.23 42.00
N ARG A 137 -1.01 -56.28 41.53
CA ARG A 137 -0.55 -57.68 41.66
C ARG A 137 -0.11 -58.30 40.33
N SER A 138 -0.42 -57.68 39.19
CA SER A 138 -0.09 -58.21 37.86
C SER A 138 0.88 -57.32 37.08
N LEU A 139 1.73 -57.94 36.26
CA LEU A 139 2.71 -57.25 35.41
C LEU A 139 2.05 -56.36 34.34
N ASP A 140 0.91 -56.79 33.80
CA ASP A 140 0.19 -56.04 32.75
C ASP A 140 -0.44 -54.75 33.29
N GLU A 141 -1.03 -54.81 34.48
CA GLU A 141 -1.54 -53.62 35.19
C GLU A 141 -0.39 -52.65 35.52
N LEU A 142 0.78 -53.18 35.91
CA LEU A 142 1.96 -52.37 36.19
C LEU A 142 2.45 -51.63 34.93
N ALA A 143 2.52 -52.32 33.79
CA ALA A 143 2.92 -51.73 32.51
C ALA A 143 1.92 -50.65 32.05
N MET A 144 0.61 -50.88 32.23
CA MET A 144 -0.42 -49.89 31.91
C MET A 144 -0.31 -48.64 32.79
N GLN A 145 -0.13 -48.80 34.09
CA GLN A 145 0.04 -47.67 35.02
C GLN A 145 1.35 -46.91 34.76
N GLN A 146 2.43 -47.60 34.38
CA GLN A 146 3.69 -46.97 33.97
C GLN A 146 3.50 -46.09 32.72
N LYS A 147 2.74 -46.56 31.72
CA LYS A 147 2.43 -45.78 30.52
C LYS A 147 1.59 -44.53 30.86
N ASN A 148 0.59 -44.67 31.72
CA ASN A 148 -0.23 -43.55 32.17
C ASN A 148 0.59 -42.51 32.94
N LEU A 149 1.49 -42.96 33.81
CA LEU A 149 2.39 -42.07 34.56
C LEU A 149 3.31 -41.26 33.64
N VAL A 150 3.86 -41.88 32.59
CA VAL A 150 4.69 -41.20 31.59
C VAL A 150 3.88 -40.15 30.83
N ALA A 151 2.64 -40.46 30.44
CA ALA A 151 1.75 -39.51 29.77
C ALA A 151 1.43 -38.29 30.65
N VAL A 152 1.07 -38.50 31.92
CA VAL A 152 0.77 -37.41 32.87
C VAL A 152 2.01 -36.55 33.14
N LYS A 153 3.20 -37.15 33.27
CA LYS A 153 4.46 -36.40 33.44
C LYS A 153 4.76 -35.49 32.25
N LYS A 154 4.55 -35.99 31.03
CA LYS A 154 4.75 -35.21 29.81
C LYS A 154 3.78 -34.02 29.76
N GLU A 155 2.50 -34.25 30.00
CA GLU A 155 1.51 -33.16 30.00
C GLU A 155 1.81 -32.12 31.08
N LEU A 156 2.27 -32.55 32.25
CA LEU A 156 2.67 -31.65 33.33
C LEU A 156 3.87 -30.77 32.92
N GLN A 157 4.85 -31.34 32.22
CA GLN A 157 5.98 -30.58 31.67
C GLN A 157 5.54 -29.56 30.62
N ASP A 158 4.63 -29.93 29.72
CA ASP A 158 4.08 -29.03 28.69
C ASP A 158 3.32 -27.85 29.34
N VAL A 159 2.52 -28.12 30.37
CA VAL A 159 1.81 -27.07 31.15
C VAL A 159 2.78 -26.16 31.90
N GLU A 160 3.87 -26.69 32.46
CA GLU A 160 4.91 -25.89 33.10
C GLU A 160 5.65 -24.99 32.12
N GLU A 161 5.91 -25.46 30.90
CA GLU A 161 6.51 -24.64 29.84
C GLU A 161 5.59 -23.51 29.39
N GLN A 162 4.29 -23.79 29.21
CA GLN A 162 3.27 -22.77 28.93
C GLN A 162 3.12 -21.74 30.05
N LEU A 163 3.23 -22.17 31.33
CA LEU A 163 3.21 -21.24 32.45
C LEU A 163 4.46 -20.35 32.50
N LYS A 164 5.62 -20.85 32.04
CA LYS A 164 6.85 -20.05 31.93
C LYS A 164 6.77 -19.01 30.82
N THR A 165 6.16 -19.33 29.68
CA THR A 165 5.99 -18.35 28.58
C THR A 165 4.98 -17.26 28.90
N LEU A 166 3.97 -17.57 29.73
CA LEU A 166 3.00 -16.60 30.24
C LEU A 166 3.47 -15.88 31.52
N ALA A 167 4.66 -16.20 32.04
CA ALA A 167 5.22 -15.45 33.15
C ALA A 167 5.50 -14.02 32.65
N PRO A 168 4.94 -12.97 33.29
CA PRO A 168 5.24 -11.62 32.90
C PRO A 168 6.75 -11.44 32.95
N VAL A 169 7.35 -10.97 31.84
CA VAL A 169 8.70 -10.40 31.87
C VAL A 169 8.61 -9.31 32.91
N ALA A 170 9.18 -9.56 34.10
CA ALA A 170 9.14 -8.61 35.19
C ALA A 170 9.83 -7.35 34.69
N SER A 171 9.05 -6.38 34.21
CA SER A 171 9.51 -5.04 33.93
C SER A 171 10.04 -4.54 35.27
N LYS A 172 11.36 -4.37 35.34
CA LYS A 172 12.01 -3.77 36.51
C LYS A 172 11.22 -2.49 36.80
N PRO A 173 10.75 -2.27 38.05
CA PRO A 173 10.00 -1.07 38.37
C PRO A 173 10.87 0.13 38.00
N SER A 174 10.40 0.91 37.02
CA SER A 174 11.00 2.19 36.69
C SER A 174 10.85 3.05 37.94
N LYS A 175 11.98 3.31 38.62
CA LYS A 175 12.05 4.29 39.70
C LYS A 175 11.68 5.65 39.10
N SER A 176 10.42 6.05 39.21
CA SER A 176 10.03 7.45 39.07
C SER A 176 10.73 8.22 40.18
N THR A 177 11.74 8.98 39.80
CA THR A 177 12.48 9.88 40.68
C THR A 177 11.78 11.22 40.63
N ASP A 178 10.81 11.42 41.52
CA ASP A 178 10.43 12.75 41.97
C ASP A 178 11.45 13.19 43.01
N THR A 179 12.37 14.08 42.66
CA THR A 179 12.96 15.03 43.62
C THR A 179 13.48 16.27 42.89
N SER A 180 12.77 17.36 43.14
CA SER A 180 13.29 18.72 43.09
C SER A 180 14.47 18.87 44.05
N LYS A 181 15.66 19.24 43.54
CA LYS A 181 16.67 20.00 44.28
C LYS A 181 17.79 20.53 43.37
N THR A 182 17.95 21.84 43.45
CA THR A 182 19.09 22.69 43.07
C THR A 182 20.42 22.16 43.61
N SER A 183 21.48 22.11 42.79
CA SER A 183 22.78 22.77 43.04
C SER A 183 23.92 22.35 42.08
N LYS A 184 24.61 23.39 41.59
CA LYS A 184 26.06 23.59 41.39
C LYS A 184 26.92 22.63 40.54
N LEU A 185 27.54 23.27 39.54
CA LEU A 185 28.86 23.06 38.94
C LEU A 185 29.84 22.21 39.77
N THR A 186 30.56 21.31 39.09
CA THR A 186 32.03 21.35 38.98
C THR A 186 32.53 20.39 37.90
N ASP A 187 33.51 20.87 37.13
CA ASP A 187 34.29 20.16 36.12
C ASP A 187 35.26 19.13 36.74
N ALA A 188 35.48 18.01 36.04
CA ALA A 188 36.82 17.45 35.77
C ALA A 188 36.76 16.22 34.85
N PRO A 189 37.77 16.01 33.97
CA PRO A 189 37.76 14.98 32.93
C PRO A 189 38.40 13.67 33.38
N ARG A 190 37.96 12.54 32.81
CA ARG A 190 38.65 11.25 32.97
C ARG A 190 38.93 10.58 31.63
N THR A 191 40.22 10.58 31.31
CA THR A 191 40.93 9.83 30.26
C THR A 191 41.06 8.35 30.60
N SER A 192 40.96 7.47 29.60
CA SER A 192 41.81 6.26 29.40
C SER A 192 41.30 5.45 28.20
N LYS A 193 42.08 5.37 27.10
CA LYS A 193 42.97 4.23 26.70
C LYS A 193 42.20 2.92 26.44
N SER A 194 42.04 2.48 25.19
CA SER A 194 42.99 1.82 24.26
C SER A 194 42.96 0.29 24.36
N MET A 195 43.22 -0.36 23.21
CA MET A 195 43.55 -1.77 22.96
C MET A 195 42.42 -2.61 22.38
N VAL A 196 42.61 -3.53 21.43
CA VAL A 196 43.65 -3.88 20.43
C VAL A 196 43.05 -5.05 19.64
N ASN A 197 43.37 -5.14 18.34
CA ASN A 197 43.39 -6.29 17.40
C ASN A 197 42.34 -7.41 17.47
N ALA A 198 41.84 -7.80 16.29
CA ALA A 198 42.15 -9.12 15.70
C ALA A 198 41.77 -9.21 14.22
N GLU A 199 42.71 -9.77 13.45
CA GLU A 199 42.70 -10.11 12.04
C GLU A 199 41.83 -11.35 11.71
N ALA A 200 41.89 -11.74 10.43
CA ALA A 200 41.57 -13.05 9.81
C ALA A 200 40.13 -13.19 9.27
N LYS A 201 39.87 -13.72 8.06
CA LYS A 201 40.69 -14.35 7.02
C LYS A 201 39.87 -14.37 5.72
N SER A 202 40.53 -14.12 4.61
CA SER A 202 40.10 -14.43 3.25
C SER A 202 40.15 -15.95 2.98
N ASN A 203 39.17 -16.48 2.24
CA ASN A 203 39.20 -17.64 1.34
C ASN A 203 37.75 -17.87 0.85
N GLY A 204 37.42 -18.27 -0.37
CA GLY A 204 38.21 -18.70 -1.50
C GLY A 204 37.30 -18.86 -2.73
N THR A 205 37.93 -18.74 -3.88
CA THR A 205 37.41 -18.88 -5.25
C THR A 205 37.19 -20.36 -5.57
N ALA A 206 36.09 -20.70 -6.25
CA ALA A 206 35.93 -21.98 -6.94
C ALA A 206 35.23 -21.78 -8.28
N GLN A 207 36.02 -21.88 -9.34
CA GLN A 207 35.60 -22.16 -10.71
C GLN A 207 35.12 -23.61 -10.80
N THR A 208 34.04 -23.85 -11.54
CA THR A 208 33.83 -25.13 -12.23
C THR A 208 33.20 -24.88 -13.59
N ASP A 209 34.01 -25.16 -14.62
CA ASP A 209 33.59 -25.45 -15.98
C ASP A 209 32.74 -26.73 -16.03
N SER A 210 31.69 -26.75 -16.85
CA SER A 210 31.20 -28.01 -17.40
C SER A 210 30.59 -27.84 -18.78
N LYS A 211 31.05 -28.73 -19.67
CA LYS A 211 30.85 -28.79 -21.11
C LYS A 211 29.43 -29.19 -21.54
N ASN A 212 29.06 -28.64 -22.70
CA ASN A 212 28.15 -29.15 -23.74
C ASN A 212 28.18 -30.69 -23.92
N PRO A 213 27.09 -31.33 -24.42
CA PRO A 213 26.94 -31.42 -25.88
C PRO A 213 25.52 -31.55 -26.48
N ALA A 214 25.50 -31.41 -27.81
CA ALA A 214 24.69 -32.14 -28.81
C ALA A 214 23.38 -31.53 -29.34
N ALA A 215 23.58 -30.81 -30.44
CA ALA A 215 22.81 -30.75 -31.69
C ALA A 215 21.65 -31.76 -31.91
N GLY A 216 20.48 -31.23 -32.29
CA GLY A 216 19.39 -31.94 -32.97
C GLY A 216 18.81 -31.09 -34.09
N LYS A 217 19.16 -31.41 -35.34
CA LYS A 217 18.60 -30.84 -36.58
C LYS A 217 17.13 -31.27 -36.74
N ARG A 218 16.21 -30.35 -37.02
CA ARG A 218 14.91 -30.67 -37.64
C ARG A 218 14.64 -29.77 -38.83
N GLN A 219 14.38 -30.42 -39.96
CA GLN A 219 14.12 -29.87 -41.28
C GLN A 219 12.72 -29.24 -41.33
N ALA A 220 12.64 -28.05 -41.93
CA ALA A 220 11.39 -27.41 -42.29
C ALA A 220 10.91 -27.94 -43.66
N LYS A 221 9.66 -28.39 -43.71
CA LYS A 221 8.98 -28.85 -44.92
C LYS A 221 8.24 -27.65 -45.52
N VAL A 222 8.77 -27.13 -46.63
CA VAL A 222 8.14 -26.11 -47.46
C VAL A 222 6.99 -26.79 -48.21
N LEU A 223 5.77 -26.27 -48.06
CA LEU A 223 4.65 -26.59 -48.93
C LEU A 223 4.31 -25.33 -49.72
N GLU A 224 4.51 -25.45 -51.02
CA GLU A 224 4.33 -24.45 -52.05
C GLU A 224 2.91 -24.63 -52.62
N THR A 225 2.10 -23.58 -52.58
CA THR A 225 0.75 -23.61 -53.15
C THR A 225 0.65 -22.58 -54.27
N GLU A 226 0.32 -23.12 -55.44
CA GLU A 226 0.25 -22.47 -56.75
C GLU A 226 -0.75 -21.29 -56.80
N ARG A 227 -0.31 -20.20 -57.45
CA ARG A 227 -1.16 -19.11 -57.93
C ARG A 227 -1.75 -19.46 -59.29
N GLN A 228 -3.05 -19.25 -59.47
CA GLN A 228 -3.65 -19.04 -60.79
C GLN A 228 -4.40 -17.70 -60.89
N PRO A 229 -4.43 -17.06 -62.08
CA PRO A 229 -4.87 -15.68 -62.24
C PRO A 229 -6.37 -15.59 -62.57
N ARG A 230 -7.08 -14.62 -62.00
CA ARG A 230 -8.44 -14.26 -62.45
C ARG A 230 -8.55 -12.83 -62.97
N LYS A 231 -9.38 -12.76 -64.00
CA LYS A 231 -9.51 -11.75 -65.05
C LYS A 231 -10.11 -10.43 -64.54
N LYS A 232 -9.67 -9.35 -65.18
CA LYS A 232 -10.19 -7.98 -65.07
C LYS A 232 -11.59 -7.87 -65.67
N THR A 233 -12.50 -7.17 -64.99
CA THR A 233 -13.63 -6.48 -65.62
C THR A 233 -13.75 -5.07 -65.06
N LYS A 234 -13.81 -4.10 -65.98
CA LYS A 234 -14.04 -2.67 -65.72
C LYS A 234 -15.52 -2.44 -65.43
N LYS A 235 -15.86 -1.67 -64.40
CA LYS A 235 -17.04 -0.80 -64.44
C LYS A 235 -16.90 0.41 -63.51
N SER A 236 -17.06 1.57 -64.13
CA SER A 236 -17.01 2.92 -63.58
C SER A 236 -18.24 3.24 -62.73
N GLY A 237 -18.04 3.83 -61.55
CA GLY A 237 -19.09 4.40 -60.71
C GLY A 237 -18.52 5.09 -59.48
N ARG A 238 -18.42 6.41 -59.54
CA ARG A 238 -17.76 7.32 -58.59
C ARG A 238 -18.53 7.43 -57.26
N ARG A 239 -18.07 6.74 -56.22
CA ARG A 239 -18.16 7.13 -54.79
C ARG A 239 -16.89 6.62 -54.10
N LEU A 240 -16.22 7.49 -53.33
CA LEU A 240 -15.03 7.16 -52.55
C LEU A 240 -15.41 6.19 -51.43
N ALA A 241 -15.34 4.89 -51.72
CA ALA A 241 -15.31 3.83 -50.73
C ALA A 241 -13.85 3.46 -50.47
N MET A 242 -13.50 3.38 -49.18
CA MET A 242 -12.19 2.95 -48.73
C MET A 242 -11.88 1.53 -49.21
N PRO A 243 -10.61 1.20 -49.52
CA PRO A 243 -10.24 -0.18 -49.80
C PRO A 243 -10.38 -1.01 -48.52
N GLU A 244 -11.26 -2.01 -48.57
CA GLU A 244 -11.27 -3.14 -47.63
C GLU A 244 -9.93 -3.88 -47.81
N SER A 245 -9.10 -3.85 -46.77
CA SER A 245 -7.87 -4.61 -46.70
C SER A 245 -8.20 -6.05 -46.27
N ASP A 246 -7.93 -6.99 -47.16
CA ASP A 246 -7.89 -8.42 -46.89
C ASP A 246 -6.67 -8.76 -46.02
N ASP A 247 -6.82 -8.77 -44.70
CA ASP A 247 -5.84 -9.34 -43.75
C ASP A 247 -6.62 -10.00 -42.60
N ASP A 248 -6.70 -11.33 -42.61
CA ASP A 248 -6.80 -12.32 -41.50
C ASP A 248 -7.46 -11.97 -40.13
N ASP A 249 -8.29 -10.95 -40.00
CA ASP A 249 -9.19 -10.68 -38.87
C ASP A 249 -10.54 -11.38 -39.13
N ALA A 250 -10.49 -12.68 -39.41
CA ALA A 250 -11.67 -13.51 -39.59
C ALA A 250 -12.55 -13.48 -38.32
N LEU A 251 -13.60 -12.66 -38.37
CA LEU A 251 -14.84 -12.79 -37.61
C LEU A 251 -14.63 -13.01 -36.10
N ALA A 252 -13.93 -12.09 -35.43
CA ALA A 252 -14.31 -11.82 -34.05
C ALA A 252 -15.79 -11.37 -34.09
N PRO A 253 -16.71 -11.99 -33.34
CA PRO A 253 -18.11 -11.59 -33.33
C PRO A 253 -18.22 -10.09 -33.06
N PRO A 254 -19.26 -9.41 -33.58
CA PRO A 254 -19.47 -8.00 -33.28
C PRO A 254 -19.32 -7.83 -31.79
N PHE A 255 -18.37 -6.98 -31.40
CA PHE A 255 -18.01 -6.74 -30.01
C PHE A 255 -19.26 -6.13 -29.34
N GLU A 256 -20.19 -6.98 -28.92
CA GLU A 256 -21.16 -6.69 -27.89
C GLU A 256 -20.29 -6.43 -26.68
N ALA A 257 -19.88 -5.16 -26.54
CA ALA A 257 -19.41 -4.65 -25.28
C ALA A 257 -20.42 -5.21 -24.27
N THR A 258 -19.94 -6.02 -23.35
CA THR A 258 -20.74 -6.39 -22.19
C THR A 258 -21.43 -5.12 -21.72
N GLU A 259 -22.67 -5.18 -21.24
CA GLU A 259 -23.44 -4.00 -20.81
C GLU A 259 -22.64 -3.04 -19.88
N TRP A 260 -21.58 -3.58 -19.27
CA TRP A 260 -20.64 -2.96 -18.36
C TRP A 260 -19.29 -2.51 -18.98
N GLY A 261 -19.15 -2.59 -20.30
CA GLY A 261 -18.02 -2.13 -21.08
C GLY A 261 -16.69 -2.85 -20.81
N TYR A 262 -16.68 -4.03 -20.18
CA TYR A 262 -15.45 -4.78 -19.91
C TYR A 262 -14.85 -5.35 -21.19
N ASP A 263 -13.54 -5.18 -21.35
CA ASP A 263 -12.78 -5.91 -22.37
C ASP A 263 -12.70 -7.37 -21.93
N TYR A 264 -13.20 -8.29 -22.76
CA TYR A 264 -13.13 -9.73 -22.51
C TYR A 264 -11.69 -10.19 -22.26
N GLU A 265 -10.72 -9.52 -22.90
CA GLU A 265 -9.30 -9.76 -22.69
C GLU A 265 -8.87 -9.45 -21.25
N ASP A 266 -9.33 -8.34 -20.66
CA ASP A 266 -9.02 -7.94 -19.29
C ASP A 266 -9.54 -9.00 -18.31
N MET A 267 -10.81 -9.39 -18.47
CA MET A 267 -11.45 -10.40 -17.61
C MET A 267 -10.74 -11.75 -17.69
N LYS A 268 -10.31 -12.15 -18.88
CA LYS A 268 -9.60 -13.42 -19.08
C LYS A 268 -8.24 -13.44 -18.38
N GLU A 269 -7.47 -12.36 -18.47
CA GLU A 269 -6.16 -12.25 -17.79
C GLU A 269 -6.33 -12.22 -16.27
N GLU A 270 -7.32 -11.47 -15.77
CA GLU A 270 -7.58 -11.36 -14.33
C GLU A 270 -8.12 -12.68 -13.75
N ALA A 271 -8.97 -13.39 -14.50
CA ALA A 271 -9.42 -14.73 -14.13
C ALA A 271 -8.28 -15.75 -14.16
N MET A 272 -7.42 -15.71 -15.18
CA MET A 272 -6.21 -16.55 -15.26
C MET A 272 -5.31 -16.33 -14.03
N TRP A 273 -5.02 -15.07 -13.70
CA TRP A 273 -4.23 -14.72 -12.52
C TRP A 273 -4.88 -15.17 -11.21
N SER A 274 -6.18 -14.97 -11.07
CA SER A 274 -6.95 -15.36 -9.89
C SER A 274 -6.96 -16.87 -9.68
N ASN A 275 -6.97 -17.65 -10.76
CA ASN A 275 -6.96 -19.11 -10.73
C ASN A 275 -5.57 -19.74 -10.53
N MET A 276 -4.48 -18.97 -10.64
CA MET A 276 -3.13 -19.46 -10.35
C MET A 276 -2.91 -19.70 -8.86
N THR A 277 -2.19 -20.76 -8.53
CA THR A 277 -1.70 -21.00 -7.17
C THR A 277 -0.67 -19.93 -6.75
N PRO A 278 -0.45 -19.70 -5.45
CA PRO A 278 0.58 -18.76 -4.99
C PRO A 278 1.97 -19.05 -5.58
N VAL A 279 2.35 -20.32 -5.73
CA VAL A 279 3.63 -20.73 -6.32
C VAL A 279 3.70 -20.37 -7.81
N GLN A 280 2.63 -20.63 -8.56
CA GLN A 280 2.53 -20.27 -9.98
C GLN A 280 2.58 -18.74 -10.17
N ARG A 281 1.92 -17.97 -9.30
CA ARG A 281 1.98 -16.49 -9.34
C ARG A 281 3.41 -15.99 -9.11
N LEU A 282 4.16 -16.61 -8.20
CA LEU A 282 5.55 -16.26 -7.93
C LEU A 282 6.48 -16.62 -9.10
N GLU A 283 6.29 -17.78 -9.73
CA GLU A 283 6.99 -18.19 -10.95
C GLU A 283 6.71 -17.23 -12.10
N TYR A 284 5.43 -16.98 -12.37
CA TYR A 284 5.00 -16.06 -13.42
C TYR A 284 5.56 -14.65 -13.22
N ALA A 285 5.49 -14.12 -11.99
CA ALA A 285 6.08 -12.84 -11.62
C ALA A 285 7.60 -12.81 -11.82
N ARG A 286 8.30 -13.91 -11.50
CA ARG A 286 9.75 -14.04 -11.69
C ARG A 286 10.14 -14.00 -13.16
N ASP A 287 9.41 -14.72 -14.02
CA ASP A 287 9.68 -14.76 -15.45
C ASP A 287 9.49 -13.38 -16.09
N ILE A 288 8.42 -12.68 -15.70
CA ILE A 288 8.19 -11.30 -16.12
C ILE A 288 9.33 -10.37 -15.67
N ARG A 289 9.79 -10.46 -14.41
CA ARG A 289 10.93 -9.65 -13.94
C ARG A 289 12.19 -9.93 -14.74
N ASN A 290 12.46 -11.19 -15.08
CA ASN A 290 13.65 -11.56 -15.85
C ASN A 290 13.63 -10.92 -17.25
N GLU A 291 12.50 -10.98 -17.97
CA GLU A 291 12.33 -10.33 -19.27
C GLU A 291 12.37 -8.80 -19.15
N MET A 292 11.71 -8.25 -18.13
CA MET A 292 11.71 -6.81 -17.86
C MET A 292 13.13 -6.28 -17.61
N HIS A 293 13.93 -6.95 -16.77
CA HIS A 293 15.32 -6.59 -16.51
C HIS A 293 16.20 -6.77 -17.75
N LYS A 294 15.93 -7.78 -18.57
CA LYS A 294 16.60 -7.93 -19.87
C LYS A 294 16.31 -6.73 -20.77
N PHE A 295 15.04 -6.34 -20.89
CA PHE A 295 14.62 -5.17 -21.65
C PHE A 295 15.18 -3.85 -21.12
N ILE A 296 15.22 -3.63 -19.80
CA ILE A 296 15.83 -2.41 -19.23
C ILE A 296 17.31 -2.31 -19.63
N ARG A 297 18.03 -3.43 -19.66
CA ARG A 297 19.45 -3.47 -20.05
C ARG A 297 19.66 -3.29 -21.55
N THR A 298 18.85 -3.94 -22.39
CA THR A 298 19.06 -3.94 -23.85
C THR A 298 18.35 -2.80 -24.57
N GLY A 299 17.27 -2.26 -23.99
CA GLY A 299 16.33 -1.36 -24.64
C GLY A 299 15.51 -2.00 -25.76
N ASN A 300 15.68 -3.30 -26.03
CA ASN A 300 15.04 -3.97 -27.16
C ASN A 300 13.69 -4.57 -26.75
N LEU A 301 12.61 -4.05 -27.33
CA LEU A 301 11.24 -4.52 -27.03
C LEU A 301 11.03 -6.02 -27.29
N ALA A 302 11.82 -6.64 -28.17
CA ALA A 302 11.75 -8.09 -28.42
C ALA A 302 12.17 -8.93 -27.21
N ASP A 303 12.94 -8.37 -26.28
CA ASP A 303 13.33 -9.01 -25.02
C ASP A 303 12.23 -8.99 -23.96
N PHE A 304 11.12 -8.30 -24.24
CA PHE A 304 9.96 -8.22 -23.37
C PHE A 304 8.71 -8.68 -24.12
N SER A 305 8.32 -9.93 -23.90
CA SER A 305 7.25 -10.60 -24.63
C SER A 305 5.94 -9.80 -24.56
N TYR A 306 5.21 -9.80 -25.67
CA TYR A 306 3.91 -9.11 -25.72
C TYR A 306 2.92 -9.67 -24.69
N ALA A 307 2.96 -10.98 -24.40
CA ALA A 307 2.13 -11.61 -23.39
C ALA A 307 2.36 -11.01 -22.00
N TYR A 308 3.62 -10.90 -21.55
CA TYR A 308 3.92 -10.29 -20.26
C TYR A 308 3.62 -8.80 -20.20
N ARG A 309 3.91 -8.06 -21.27
CA ARG A 309 3.55 -6.63 -21.39
C ARG A 309 2.05 -6.42 -21.28
N ARG A 310 1.27 -7.30 -21.90
CA ARG A 310 -0.20 -7.35 -21.82
C ARG A 310 -0.64 -7.66 -20.38
N SER A 311 -0.18 -8.75 -19.77
CA SER A 311 -0.59 -9.13 -18.41
C SER A 311 -0.25 -8.04 -17.37
N ILE A 312 0.90 -7.37 -17.48
CA ILE A 312 1.24 -6.19 -16.66
C ILE A 312 0.21 -5.07 -16.80
N ARG A 313 -0.27 -4.81 -18.02
CA ARG A 313 -1.24 -3.74 -18.32
C ARG A 313 -2.64 -4.03 -17.77
N HIS A 314 -3.00 -5.31 -17.65
CA HIS A 314 -4.36 -5.74 -17.29
C HIS A 314 -4.50 -6.17 -15.82
N ILE A 315 -3.46 -6.77 -15.21
CA ILE A 315 -3.52 -7.26 -13.84
C ILE A 315 -2.96 -6.21 -12.88
N GLN A 316 -3.81 -5.58 -12.07
CA GLN A 316 -3.40 -4.49 -11.18
C GLN A 316 -2.37 -4.93 -10.14
N SER A 317 -2.58 -6.08 -9.49
CA SER A 317 -1.70 -6.60 -8.43
C SER A 317 -0.37 -7.17 -8.93
N LEU A 318 -0.15 -7.25 -10.24
CA LEU A 318 1.05 -7.86 -10.81
C LEU A 318 2.20 -6.86 -10.81
N LEU A 319 3.24 -7.18 -10.02
CA LEU A 319 4.52 -6.46 -9.92
C LEU A 319 4.40 -4.95 -9.66
N PRO A 320 3.56 -4.48 -8.72
CA PRO A 320 3.37 -3.05 -8.51
C PRO A 320 4.68 -2.32 -8.20
N ASP A 321 5.56 -2.91 -7.38
CA ASP A 321 6.79 -2.25 -6.96
C ASP A 321 7.89 -2.27 -8.04
N ASP A 322 8.03 -3.39 -8.77
CA ASP A 322 9.09 -3.57 -9.78
C ASP A 322 8.86 -2.70 -11.04
N LEU A 323 7.61 -2.36 -11.36
CA LEU A 323 7.26 -1.62 -12.58
C LEU A 323 7.68 -0.15 -12.55
N PHE A 324 8.06 0.35 -11.39
CA PHE A 324 8.38 1.75 -11.20
C PHE A 324 9.88 2.05 -11.26
N ASP A 325 10.69 1.07 -11.62
CA ASP A 325 12.14 1.25 -11.80
C ASP A 325 12.49 2.01 -13.09
N SER A 326 11.58 2.02 -14.07
CA SER A 326 11.81 2.75 -15.31
C SER A 326 10.52 3.10 -16.04
N LYS A 327 10.44 4.35 -16.49
CA LYS A 327 9.38 4.84 -17.39
C LYS A 327 9.28 4.00 -18.68
N LYS A 328 10.42 3.51 -19.20
CA LYS A 328 10.48 2.70 -20.42
C LYS A 328 9.71 1.38 -20.30
N VAL A 329 9.66 0.80 -19.10
CA VAL A 329 8.89 -0.43 -18.85
C VAL A 329 7.40 -0.15 -19.03
N ILE A 330 6.92 1.00 -18.56
CA ILE A 330 5.52 1.38 -18.70
C ILE A 330 5.16 1.67 -20.16
N GLU A 331 6.04 2.35 -20.90
CA GLU A 331 5.88 2.54 -22.34
C GLU A 331 5.82 1.19 -23.07
N ALA A 332 6.74 0.26 -22.76
CA ALA A 332 6.74 -1.08 -23.31
C ALA A 332 5.45 -1.84 -22.98
N ALA A 333 4.99 -1.76 -21.73
CA ALA A 333 3.74 -2.35 -21.28
C ALA A 333 2.53 -1.83 -22.07
N HIS A 334 2.55 -0.58 -22.52
CA HIS A 334 1.51 0.05 -23.37
C HIS A 334 1.70 -0.15 -24.87
N CYS A 335 2.85 -0.67 -25.29
CA CYS A 335 3.15 -0.94 -26.69
C CYS A 335 2.39 -2.19 -27.16
N SER A 336 1.67 -2.09 -28.27
CA SER A 336 0.92 -3.18 -28.91
C SER A 336 1.86 -4.15 -29.65
N SER A 337 1.30 -5.25 -30.17
CA SER A 337 2.01 -6.18 -31.08
C SER A 337 2.54 -5.45 -32.33
N HIS A 338 1.78 -4.48 -32.85
CA HIS A 338 2.14 -3.65 -34.01
C HIS A 338 3.00 -2.44 -33.66
N LYS A 339 3.60 -2.42 -32.46
CA LYS A 339 4.48 -1.36 -31.96
C LYS A 339 3.85 0.02 -31.70
N PHE A 340 2.53 0.16 -31.81
CA PHE A 340 1.83 1.37 -31.38
C PHE A 340 1.76 1.45 -29.84
N LEU A 341 2.11 2.59 -29.27
CA LEU A 341 1.83 2.98 -27.89
C LEU A 341 0.37 3.40 -27.75
N VAL A 342 -0.38 2.62 -26.98
CA VAL A 342 -1.80 2.88 -26.74
C VAL A 342 -2.08 2.82 -25.24
N CYS A 343 -2.65 3.89 -24.70
CA CYS A 343 -3.03 3.94 -23.28
C CYS A 343 -4.16 2.94 -22.97
N ARG A 344 -4.35 2.61 -21.68
CA ARG A 344 -5.41 1.69 -21.23
C ARG A 344 -6.80 2.10 -21.72
N TYR A 345 -7.13 3.40 -21.63
CA TYR A 345 -8.40 3.94 -22.10
C TYR A 345 -8.64 3.67 -23.59
N HIS A 346 -7.75 4.10 -24.48
CA HIS A 346 -7.94 3.92 -25.93
C HIS A 346 -7.81 2.47 -26.39
N LYS A 347 -7.11 1.61 -25.63
CA LYS A 347 -7.08 0.16 -25.89
C LYS A 347 -8.47 -0.45 -25.70
N ARG A 348 -9.18 -0.06 -24.63
CA ARG A 348 -10.54 -0.49 -24.30
C ARG A 348 -11.60 0.17 -25.19
N PHE A 349 -11.46 1.47 -25.43
CA PHE A 349 -12.41 2.28 -26.19
C PHE A 349 -11.84 2.67 -27.56
N ARG A 350 -11.53 1.68 -28.42
CA ARG A 350 -10.84 1.90 -29.71
C ARG A 350 -11.55 2.87 -30.67
N LYS A 351 -12.86 3.04 -30.53
CA LYS A 351 -13.69 3.94 -31.36
C LYS A 351 -13.91 5.32 -30.73
N ALA A 352 -13.50 5.51 -29.47
CA ALA A 352 -13.73 6.76 -28.77
C ALA A 352 -12.67 7.79 -29.18
N VAL A 353 -13.13 8.85 -29.84
CA VAL A 353 -12.29 9.98 -30.25
C VAL A 353 -12.40 11.06 -29.17
N TYR A 354 -11.75 10.84 -28.02
CA TYR A 354 -11.62 11.87 -26.99
C TYR A 354 -10.30 12.62 -27.18
N CYS A 355 -10.30 13.53 -28.15
CA CYS A 355 -9.20 14.46 -28.41
C CYS A 355 -9.72 15.89 -28.51
N ASP A 356 -8.91 16.86 -28.11
CA ASP A 356 -9.28 18.28 -28.07
C ASP A 356 -9.17 18.99 -29.45
N ASN A 357 -9.37 18.23 -30.53
CA ASN A 357 -9.22 18.72 -31.90
C ASN A 357 -10.45 19.51 -32.40
N GLY A 358 -11.48 19.67 -31.58
CA GLY A 358 -12.66 20.45 -31.95
C GLY A 358 -12.35 21.94 -31.99
N PRO A 359 -12.86 22.70 -32.99
CA PRO A 359 -12.84 24.17 -32.98
C PRO A 359 -13.83 24.66 -31.91
N GLY A 360 -13.48 24.52 -30.65
CA GLY A 360 -14.28 24.93 -29.50
C GLY A 360 -13.50 25.88 -28.59
N PRO A 361 -14.18 26.75 -27.84
CA PRO A 361 -13.54 27.70 -26.93
C PRO A 361 -12.83 27.02 -25.74
N ASN A 362 -13.08 25.72 -25.53
CA ASN A 362 -12.58 24.95 -24.39
C ASN A 362 -11.38 24.05 -24.74
N ARG A 363 -10.48 24.53 -25.60
CA ARG A 363 -9.24 23.82 -25.91
C ARG A 363 -8.28 23.96 -24.74
N ILE A 364 -7.90 22.85 -24.13
CA ILE A 364 -7.00 22.81 -22.97
C ILE A 364 -5.63 22.32 -23.45
N GLU A 365 -4.59 23.08 -23.16
CA GLU A 365 -3.21 22.65 -23.40
C GLU A 365 -2.89 21.40 -22.56
N GLY A 366 -2.20 20.43 -23.16
CA GLY A 366 -1.86 19.16 -22.51
C GLY A 366 -2.94 18.07 -22.58
N VAL A 367 -4.06 18.31 -23.28
CA VAL A 367 -5.08 17.28 -23.54
C VAL A 367 -4.73 16.47 -24.80
N PRO A 368 -5.19 15.21 -24.93
CA PRO A 368 -4.88 14.35 -26.07
C PRO A 368 -5.10 14.97 -27.44
N ARG A 369 -4.13 14.71 -28.31
CA ARG A 369 -4.15 15.04 -29.73
C ARG A 369 -4.91 13.99 -30.53
N ALA A 370 -5.07 14.25 -31.83
CA ALA A 370 -5.59 13.24 -32.77
C ALA A 370 -4.77 11.95 -32.66
N PRO A 371 -5.42 10.78 -32.63
CA PRO A 371 -4.69 9.52 -32.75
C PRO A 371 -4.00 9.44 -34.12
N MET A 372 -2.76 8.95 -34.13
CA MET A 372 -1.93 8.82 -35.34
C MET A 372 -1.92 7.40 -35.92
N TYR A 373 -2.86 6.54 -35.53
CA TYR A 373 -2.90 5.12 -35.96
C TYR A 373 -2.91 4.92 -37.48
N GLN A 374 -3.50 5.88 -38.21
CA GLN A 374 -3.74 5.76 -39.64
C GLN A 374 -2.49 5.99 -40.49
N ASN A 375 -1.49 6.71 -39.97
CA ASN A 375 -0.31 7.04 -40.75
C ASN A 375 0.95 6.49 -40.07
N ARG A 376 1.31 5.25 -40.42
CA ARG A 376 2.53 4.59 -39.92
C ARG A 376 3.82 5.33 -40.33
N GLU A 377 3.73 6.17 -41.35
CA GLU A 377 4.87 6.94 -41.85
C GLU A 377 5.11 8.22 -41.03
N THR A 378 4.08 8.75 -40.38
CA THR A 378 4.24 9.92 -39.52
C THR A 378 4.98 9.51 -38.25
N PRO A 379 6.18 10.05 -37.98
CA PRO A 379 6.88 9.76 -36.74
C PRO A 379 6.03 10.24 -35.57
N ARG A 380 5.94 9.40 -34.53
CA ARG A 380 5.30 9.74 -33.27
C ARG A 380 5.94 11.00 -32.70
N GLU A 381 5.13 11.97 -32.33
CA GLU A 381 5.60 13.17 -31.65
C GLU A 381 6.21 12.82 -30.29
N GLU A 382 7.33 13.46 -29.96
CA GLU A 382 8.00 13.25 -28.68
C GLU A 382 7.08 13.62 -27.51
N GLY A 383 7.05 12.77 -26.48
CA GLY A 383 6.19 12.95 -25.31
C GLY A 383 4.72 12.51 -25.50
N PHE A 384 4.30 12.11 -26.70
CA PHE A 384 2.95 11.61 -26.97
C PHE A 384 2.94 10.11 -27.32
N MET A 385 1.85 9.44 -26.98
CA MET A 385 1.51 8.10 -27.45
C MET A 385 0.91 8.16 -28.86
N ASP A 386 0.88 7.03 -29.58
CA ASP A 386 0.23 6.94 -30.90
C ASP A 386 -1.29 7.17 -30.80
N CYS A 387 -1.86 6.96 -29.61
CA CYS A 387 -3.24 7.32 -29.28
C CYS A 387 -3.47 8.82 -29.00
N GLY A 388 -2.44 9.66 -29.11
CA GLY A 388 -2.50 11.10 -28.87
C GLY A 388 -2.43 11.54 -27.40
N CYS A 389 -2.44 10.61 -26.43
CA CYS A 389 -2.26 10.92 -25.01
C CYS A 389 -0.82 11.29 -24.67
N LEU A 390 -0.61 12.20 -23.70
CA LEU A 390 0.72 12.45 -23.13
C LEU A 390 1.26 11.18 -22.44
N VAL A 391 2.50 10.82 -22.74
CA VAL A 391 3.17 9.66 -22.14
C VAL A 391 3.26 9.81 -20.63
N ASP A 392 3.66 10.99 -20.15
CA ASP A 392 3.78 11.29 -18.73
C ASP A 392 2.46 11.08 -17.98
N ASP A 393 1.36 11.54 -18.58
CA ASP A 393 0.06 11.43 -17.96
C ASP A 393 -0.40 9.97 -17.88
N VAL A 394 -0.09 9.17 -18.91
CA VAL A 394 -0.38 7.74 -18.92
C VAL A 394 0.49 7.00 -17.91
N CYS A 395 1.76 7.38 -17.75
CA CYS A 395 2.63 6.81 -16.73
C CYS A 395 2.11 7.11 -15.32
N MET A 396 1.70 8.35 -15.03
CA MET A 396 1.08 8.72 -13.74
C MET A 396 -0.22 7.96 -13.48
N GLU A 397 -1.13 7.90 -14.47
CA GLU A 397 -2.35 7.10 -14.34
C GLU A 397 -2.02 5.63 -14.06
N PHE A 398 -1.01 5.09 -14.73
CA PHE A 398 -0.58 3.71 -14.52
C PHE A 398 -0.02 3.48 -13.12
N TYR A 399 0.73 4.43 -12.57
CA TYR A 399 1.14 4.42 -11.16
C TYR A 399 -0.08 4.37 -10.24
N PHE A 400 -1.03 5.29 -10.40
CA PHE A 400 -2.25 5.32 -9.59
C PHE A 400 -3.05 4.03 -9.71
N TRP A 401 -3.20 3.52 -10.94
CA TRP A 401 -3.86 2.25 -11.18
C TRP A 401 -3.14 1.12 -10.43
N LYS A 402 -1.80 1.03 -10.44
CA LYS A 402 -1.08 -0.03 -9.75
C LYS A 402 -1.11 0.08 -8.22
N THR A 403 -1.15 1.28 -7.66
CA THR A 403 -0.96 1.47 -6.21
C THR A 403 -2.21 1.76 -5.42
N LEU A 404 -3.25 2.33 -6.05
CA LEU A 404 -4.43 2.80 -5.35
C LEU A 404 -5.50 1.71 -5.20
N TYR A 405 -6.02 1.63 -3.98
CA TYR A 405 -7.17 0.84 -3.60
C TYR A 405 -8.05 1.71 -2.73
N ILE A 406 -9.36 1.59 -2.90
CA ILE A 406 -10.34 2.21 -2.03
C ILE A 406 -10.79 1.16 -1.01
N THR A 407 -10.95 1.56 0.24
CA THR A 407 -11.56 0.74 1.29
C THR A 407 -12.84 1.42 1.74
N SER A 408 -13.89 0.64 1.95
CA SER A 408 -15.15 1.19 2.46
C SER A 408 -15.00 1.55 3.95
N PRO A 409 -15.56 2.69 4.40
CA PRO A 409 -15.63 3.03 5.82
C PRO A 409 -16.70 2.20 6.57
N VAL A 410 -17.58 1.50 5.84
CA VAL A 410 -18.61 0.65 6.43
C VAL A 410 -17.95 -0.60 7.00
N ALA A 411 -18.16 -0.89 8.29
CA ALA A 411 -17.50 -1.97 9.02
C ALA A 411 -17.61 -3.34 8.32
N GLU A 412 -18.78 -3.64 7.73
CA GLU A 412 -19.04 -4.88 6.98
C GLU A 412 -18.14 -5.05 5.75
N LEU A 413 -17.63 -3.94 5.20
CA LEU A 413 -16.82 -3.89 3.99
C LEU A 413 -15.39 -3.39 4.25
N ALA A 414 -15.00 -3.15 5.50
CA ALA A 414 -13.71 -2.56 5.87
C ALA A 414 -12.49 -3.41 5.42
N GLY A 415 -12.69 -4.72 5.24
CA GLY A 415 -11.67 -5.63 4.71
C GLY A 415 -11.60 -5.69 3.18
N ILE A 416 -12.56 -5.10 2.47
CA ILE A 416 -12.64 -5.16 1.02
C ILE A 416 -11.87 -3.99 0.42
N LYS A 417 -10.82 -4.33 -0.34
CA LYS A 417 -10.04 -3.38 -1.14
C LYS A 417 -10.56 -3.38 -2.56
N GLU A 418 -11.14 -2.28 -3.00
CA GLU A 418 -11.59 -2.09 -4.37
C GLU A 418 -10.48 -1.44 -5.19
N PRO A 419 -9.94 -2.13 -6.21
CA PRO A 419 -8.99 -1.56 -7.15
C PRO A 419 -9.70 -0.63 -8.14
N LEU A 420 -8.95 0.22 -8.85
CA LEU A 420 -9.50 1.05 -9.94
C LEU A 420 -9.95 0.19 -11.15
N LYS A 421 -9.62 -1.12 -11.17
CA LYS A 421 -10.09 -2.17 -12.10
C LYS A 421 -10.38 -1.63 -13.52
N SER A 422 -11.65 -1.56 -13.87
CA SER A 422 -12.22 -1.22 -15.17
C SER A 422 -12.34 0.28 -15.45
N ASP A 423 -12.12 1.11 -14.45
CA ASP A 423 -12.36 2.54 -14.54
C ASP A 423 -11.16 3.21 -15.19
N ALA A 424 -11.04 2.99 -16.50
CA ALA A 424 -10.07 3.70 -17.31
C ALA A 424 -10.45 5.18 -17.32
N ILE A 425 -9.55 6.02 -16.82
CA ILE A 425 -9.83 7.44 -16.65
C ILE A 425 -9.84 8.09 -18.04
N LEU A 426 -10.93 8.80 -18.33
CA LEU A 426 -11.06 9.60 -19.54
C LEU A 426 -9.82 10.48 -19.70
N PRO A 427 -9.21 10.55 -20.90
CA PRO A 427 -7.91 11.18 -21.03
C PRO A 427 -7.88 12.66 -20.59
N ARG A 428 -8.97 13.41 -20.78
CA ARG A 428 -9.11 14.78 -20.27
C ARG A 428 -9.15 14.83 -18.73
N HIS A 429 -9.96 13.98 -18.09
CA HIS A 429 -10.04 13.91 -16.63
C HIS A 429 -8.69 13.51 -16.02
N ARG A 430 -7.97 12.59 -16.69
CA ARG A 430 -6.62 12.19 -16.32
C ARG A 430 -5.67 13.39 -16.28
N SER A 431 -5.63 14.20 -17.33
CA SER A 431 -4.76 15.39 -17.36
C SER A 431 -5.11 16.38 -16.23
N PHE A 432 -6.40 16.59 -15.94
CA PHE A 432 -6.81 17.41 -14.78
C PHE A 432 -6.35 16.83 -13.44
N MET A 433 -6.60 15.54 -13.22
CA MET A 433 -6.20 14.85 -11.98
C MET A 433 -4.70 14.89 -11.78
N ILE A 434 -3.92 14.69 -12.83
CA ILE A 434 -2.46 14.67 -12.77
C ILE A 434 -1.91 16.07 -12.57
N GLN A 435 -2.47 17.09 -13.23
CA GLN A 435 -2.07 18.46 -12.99
C GLN A 435 -2.38 18.89 -11.55
N LEU A 436 -3.57 18.53 -11.04
CA LEU A 436 -3.92 18.74 -9.64
C LEU A 436 -2.92 18.06 -8.71
N TRP A 437 -2.60 16.79 -8.96
CA TRP A 437 -1.64 16.04 -8.17
C TRP A 437 -0.25 16.68 -8.21
N LYS A 438 0.27 17.03 -9.39
CA LYS A 438 1.56 17.74 -9.56
C LYS A 438 1.57 19.05 -8.78
N ASN A 439 0.49 19.81 -8.79
CA ASN A 439 0.38 21.07 -8.05
C ASN A 439 0.34 20.85 -6.53
N CYS A 440 -0.33 19.78 -6.07
CA CYS A 440 -0.48 19.46 -4.65
C CYS A 440 0.75 18.79 -4.03
N THR A 441 1.55 18.07 -4.82
CA THR A 441 2.73 17.34 -4.31
C THR A 441 4.04 17.98 -4.75
N GLY A 442 4.04 18.75 -5.83
CA GLY A 442 5.26 19.21 -6.49
C GLY A 442 6.06 18.09 -7.17
N LEU A 443 5.56 16.84 -7.18
CA LEU A 443 6.23 15.70 -7.77
C LEU A 443 5.92 15.58 -9.27
N THR A 444 6.83 14.95 -10.02
CA THR A 444 6.73 14.66 -11.45
C THR A 444 6.81 13.16 -11.71
N VAL A 445 6.61 12.75 -12.96
CA VAL A 445 6.78 11.35 -13.40
C VAL A 445 8.20 10.86 -13.13
N ASP A 446 9.19 11.72 -13.35
CA ASP A 446 10.59 11.33 -13.17
C ASP A 446 10.92 11.04 -11.69
N ASP A 447 10.26 11.69 -10.73
CA ASP A 447 10.45 11.34 -9.32
C ASP A 447 9.94 9.93 -9.00
N ILE A 448 8.89 9.51 -9.68
CA ILE A 448 8.30 8.18 -9.53
C ILE A 448 9.18 7.13 -10.22
N TYR A 449 9.69 7.42 -11.43
CA TYR A 449 10.29 6.40 -12.31
C TYR A 449 11.81 6.48 -12.50
N ASN A 450 12.47 7.58 -12.09
CA ASN A 450 13.92 7.75 -12.17
C ASN A 450 14.60 7.76 -10.80
N SER A 451 13.89 7.38 -9.73
CA SER A 451 14.54 7.16 -8.44
C SER A 451 15.50 5.97 -8.60
N ARG A 452 16.82 6.25 -8.71
CA ARG A 452 17.89 5.24 -8.76
C ARG A 452 17.91 4.49 -7.44
N ARG A 453 16.98 3.55 -7.27
CA ARG A 453 16.86 2.75 -6.06
C ARG A 453 17.42 1.37 -6.31
N PRO A 454 17.99 0.74 -5.27
CA PRO A 454 18.23 -0.69 -5.31
C PRO A 454 16.92 -1.42 -5.64
N ILE A 455 16.98 -2.38 -6.54
CA ILE A 455 15.85 -3.27 -6.83
C ILE A 455 15.43 -3.95 -5.52
N GLY A 456 14.13 -3.93 -5.19
CA GLY A 456 13.59 -4.59 -4.00
C GLY A 456 13.42 -3.70 -2.75
N VAL A 457 13.53 -2.37 -2.87
CA VAL A 457 13.16 -1.47 -1.76
C VAL A 457 11.66 -1.64 -1.44
N PRO A 458 11.28 -1.85 -0.16
CA PRO A 458 9.88 -2.00 0.21
C PRO A 458 9.03 -0.79 -0.21
N LYS A 459 7.80 -1.05 -0.65
CA LYS A 459 6.81 -0.03 -1.05
C LYS A 459 6.70 1.13 -0.04
N THR A 460 6.67 0.84 1.26
CA THR A 460 6.55 1.85 2.32
C THR A 460 7.73 2.82 2.35
N VAL A 461 8.96 2.33 2.12
CA VAL A 461 10.15 3.17 2.04
C VAL A 461 10.10 4.09 0.83
N ARG A 462 9.56 3.57 -0.29
CA ARG A 462 9.33 4.36 -1.50
C ARG A 462 8.34 5.49 -1.28
N GLU A 463 7.19 5.17 -0.69
CA GLU A 463 6.12 6.12 -0.38
C GLU A 463 6.61 7.20 0.59
N ASN A 464 7.32 6.82 1.66
CA ASN A 464 7.91 7.78 2.60
C ASN A 464 8.92 8.72 1.94
N TRP A 465 9.75 8.21 1.01
CA TRP A 465 10.66 9.06 0.25
C TRP A 465 9.92 10.05 -0.66
N LEU A 466 8.90 9.58 -1.38
CA LEU A 466 8.09 10.45 -2.25
C LEU A 466 7.38 11.53 -1.43
N LEU A 467 6.88 11.17 -0.25
CA LEU A 467 6.27 12.10 0.69
C LEU A 467 7.28 13.15 1.16
N ASN A 468 8.49 12.75 1.57
CA ASN A 468 9.52 13.70 1.99
C ASN A 468 9.93 14.63 0.85
N LEU A 469 10.16 14.09 -0.35
CA LEU A 469 10.46 14.89 -1.53
C LEU A 469 9.34 15.90 -1.83
N SER A 470 8.08 15.46 -1.73
CA SER A 470 6.89 16.31 -1.87
C SER A 470 6.90 17.45 -0.84
N ILE A 471 7.12 17.14 0.44
CA ILE A 471 7.15 18.13 1.53
C ILE A 471 8.24 19.18 1.25
N HIS A 472 9.45 18.76 0.87
CA HIS A 472 10.54 19.68 0.57
C HIS A 472 10.24 20.59 -0.63
N ARG A 473 9.64 20.06 -1.70
CA ARG A 473 9.26 20.88 -2.85
C ARG A 473 8.16 21.86 -2.52
N LEU A 474 7.15 21.46 -1.76
CA LEU A 474 6.08 22.34 -1.31
C LEU A 474 6.61 23.45 -0.39
N ALA A 475 7.53 23.12 0.53
CA ALA A 475 8.19 24.12 1.36
C ALA A 475 9.02 25.11 0.50
N THR A 476 9.75 24.61 -0.50
CA THR A 476 10.51 25.46 -1.44
C THR A 476 9.57 26.39 -2.23
N LEU A 477 8.45 25.87 -2.72
CA LEU A 477 7.42 26.65 -3.41
C LEU A 477 6.78 27.70 -2.48
N TRP A 478 6.55 27.35 -1.22
CA TRP A 478 6.05 28.27 -0.20
C TRP A 478 7.01 29.43 0.03
N VAL A 479 8.29 29.15 0.30
CA VAL A 479 9.32 30.16 0.50
C VAL A 479 9.43 31.07 -0.73
N LYS A 480 9.43 30.48 -1.93
CA LYS A 480 9.47 31.24 -3.18
C LYS A 480 8.26 32.17 -3.36
N ARG A 481 7.07 31.74 -2.96
CA ARG A 481 5.82 32.53 -3.12
C ARG A 481 5.63 33.59 -2.05
N THR A 482 6.05 33.32 -0.83
CA THR A 482 5.72 34.16 0.34
C THR A 482 6.92 34.94 0.86
N GLY A 483 8.15 34.53 0.56
CA GLY A 483 9.37 35.03 1.19
C GLY A 483 9.56 34.56 2.63
N VAL A 484 8.62 33.77 3.19
CA VAL A 484 8.66 33.33 4.59
C VAL A 484 9.39 31.98 4.68
N PRO A 485 10.49 31.87 5.46
CA PRO A 485 11.19 30.61 5.64
C PRO A 485 10.30 29.58 6.36
N MET A 486 10.36 28.33 5.91
CA MET A 486 9.67 27.20 6.54
C MET A 486 10.71 26.21 7.08
N VAL A 487 10.62 25.89 8.37
CA VAL A 487 11.47 24.88 9.01
C VAL A 487 10.67 23.59 9.13
N ILE A 488 11.13 22.53 8.46
CA ILE A 488 10.54 21.20 8.56
C ILE A 488 11.28 20.45 9.67
N THR A 489 10.60 20.12 10.75
CA THR A 489 11.14 19.29 11.83
C THR A 489 10.52 17.90 11.77
N TYR A 490 11.34 16.87 11.64
CA TYR A 490 10.91 15.49 11.81
C TYR A 490 10.99 15.12 13.29
N PRO A 491 10.02 14.37 13.85
CA PRO A 491 10.13 13.87 15.22
C PRO A 491 11.43 13.05 15.35
N SER A 492 12.24 13.36 16.36
CA SER A 492 13.54 12.71 16.52
C SER A 492 13.36 11.20 16.67
N ARG A 493 14.17 10.45 15.91
CA ARG A 493 14.20 8.98 15.89
C ARG A 493 14.73 8.34 17.17
N ASP A 494 15.02 9.13 18.21
CA ASP A 494 15.62 8.70 19.47
C ASP A 494 14.75 7.68 20.24
N LYS A 495 13.52 7.39 19.79
CA LYS A 495 12.67 6.31 20.30
C LYS A 495 12.61 5.05 19.41
N GLU A 496 13.07 5.08 18.16
CA GLU A 496 13.09 3.90 17.28
C GLU A 496 14.33 3.01 17.49
N GLN A 497 15.39 3.50 18.14
CA GLN A 497 16.56 2.68 18.50
C GLN A 497 16.26 1.60 19.55
N GLU A 498 15.11 1.64 20.23
CA GLU A 498 14.67 0.55 21.11
C GLU A 498 13.98 -0.61 20.36
N LEU A 499 13.71 -0.45 19.05
CA LEU A 499 13.02 -1.43 18.19
C LEU A 499 13.92 -1.95 17.06
N GLY A 500 15.08 -2.52 17.42
CA GLY A 500 15.82 -3.50 16.60
C GLY A 500 16.59 -2.98 15.38
N ASP A 501 17.91 -3.16 15.41
CA ASP A 501 18.95 -2.72 14.45
C ASP A 501 18.87 -3.26 13.00
N GLY A 502 17.74 -3.79 12.54
CA GLY A 502 17.61 -4.38 11.21
C GLY A 502 17.44 -3.38 10.05
N PHE A 503 17.00 -2.16 10.33
CA PHE A 503 16.53 -1.20 9.30
C PHE A 503 17.43 0.02 9.08
N SER A 504 18.38 0.30 9.98
CA SER A 504 19.14 1.56 10.00
C SER A 504 20.23 1.66 8.91
N ASN A 505 20.84 0.54 8.53
CA ASN A 505 22.04 0.56 7.66
C ASN A 505 21.76 0.90 6.18
N ASN A 506 20.53 0.79 5.69
CA ASN A 506 20.18 1.17 4.31
C ASN A 506 19.67 2.61 4.16
N ILE A 507 19.33 3.30 5.26
CA ILE A 507 18.84 4.69 5.22
C ILE A 507 19.98 5.69 5.47
N HIS A 508 21.00 5.32 6.25
CA HIS A 508 22.16 6.20 6.49
C HIS A 508 22.95 6.54 5.22
N SER A 509 23.02 5.65 4.23
CA SER A 509 23.64 5.97 2.93
C SER A 509 22.77 6.87 2.04
N MET A 510 21.45 6.94 2.26
CA MET A 510 20.57 7.87 1.53
C MET A 510 20.63 9.28 2.11
N THR A 511 20.77 9.44 3.43
CA THR A 511 20.91 10.77 4.06
C THR A 511 22.20 11.49 3.68
N GLU A 512 23.29 10.77 3.41
CA GLU A 512 24.53 11.38 2.90
C GLU A 512 24.40 11.85 1.44
N ILE A 513 23.69 11.10 0.59
CA ILE A 513 23.38 11.51 -0.80
C ILE A 513 22.42 12.71 -0.82
N ASP A 514 21.48 12.78 0.13
CA ASP A 514 20.56 13.92 0.29
C ASP A 514 21.31 15.19 0.76
N LEU A 515 22.36 15.07 1.59
CA LEU A 515 23.22 16.19 1.98
C LEU A 515 24.09 16.71 0.82
N GLU A 516 24.60 15.83 -0.06
CA GLU A 516 25.33 16.25 -1.27
C GLU A 516 24.43 16.95 -2.30
N MET A 517 23.20 16.45 -2.53
CA MET A 517 22.20 17.11 -3.38
C MET A 517 21.77 18.50 -2.85
N LEU A 518 21.69 18.65 -1.53
CA LEU A 518 21.41 19.95 -0.89
C LEU A 518 22.59 20.93 -0.98
N SER A 519 23.84 20.44 -1.05
CA SER A 519 25.04 21.29 -1.19
C SER A 519 25.18 21.95 -2.57
N LEU A 520 24.52 21.41 -3.60
CA LEU A 520 24.57 21.93 -4.98
C LEU A 520 23.58 23.07 -5.27
N VAL A 521 22.58 23.27 -4.43
CA VAL A 521 21.49 24.26 -4.66
C VAL A 521 21.56 25.46 -3.69
N GLY A 522 22.42 25.42 -2.68
CA GLY A 522 22.45 26.42 -1.61
C GLY A 522 23.77 27.17 -1.47
N ARG A 523 24.08 28.10 -2.39
CA ARG A 523 24.92 29.26 -2.03
C ARG A 523 23.98 30.46 -1.79
N PRO A 524 23.95 31.03 -0.57
CA PRO A 524 23.15 32.21 -0.31
C PRO A 524 23.78 33.40 -1.04
N TRP A 525 23.02 34.01 -1.95
CA TRP A 525 23.30 35.35 -2.42
C TRP A 525 22.84 36.31 -1.33
N TYR A 526 23.79 36.91 -0.63
CA TYR A 526 23.55 38.08 0.21
C TYR A 526 23.49 39.31 -0.71
N PHE A 527 22.35 40.00 -0.68
CA PHE A 527 22.25 41.44 -0.91
C PHE A 527 21.38 42.04 0.18
#